data_AF-A0A2V8D9R8-F1
#
_entry.id   AF-A0A2V8D9R8-F1
#
_cell.length_a   1.000
_cell.length_b   1.000
_cell.length_c   1.000
_cell.angle_alpha   90.00
_cell.angle_beta   90.00
_cell.angle_gamma   90.00
#
_symmetry.space_group_name_H-M   'P 1'
#
loop_
_entity.id
_entity.type
_entity.pdbx_description
1 polymer ?
#
loop_
_entity_poly.entity_id
_entity_poly.type
_entity_poly.pdbx_seq_one_letter_code
_entity_poly.pdbx_strand_id
1 'polypeptide(L)'
;MGYVYTPNGIIGASEKSPRPFMWTPRTVGADFEFSPTMKALEPFREHINVFSGLAQVNGRALGDGPGDHARATATFLTGVHPLKTGGADFRLGISADQIAARELGKYTQLSSLELGL
;
A
#
# COMPACT_ATOMS: atom_id res chain seq x y z
N MET A 1 -12.72 9.33 2.84
CA MET A 1 -11.50 8.53 3.09
C MET A 1 -11.16 7.80 1.80
N GLY A 2 -9.88 7.72 1.45
CA GLY A 2 -9.46 7.04 0.22
C GLY A 2 -8.10 6.38 0.43
N TYR A 3 -7.90 5.24 -0.23
CA TYR A 3 -6.65 4.50 -0.24
C TYR A 3 -6.20 4.37 -1.69
N VAL A 4 -4.91 4.64 -1.94
CA VAL A 4 -4.31 4.49 -3.27
C VAL A 4 -3.19 3.49 -3.16
N TYR A 5 -3.29 2.43 -3.95
CA TYR A 5 -2.25 1.42 -4.07
C TYR A 5 -1.46 1.65 -5.36
N THR A 6 -0.14 1.67 -5.25
CA THR A 6 0.75 1.63 -6.40
C THR A 6 1.43 0.26 -6.40
N PRO A 7 1.27 -0.55 -7.47
CA PRO A 7 1.81 -1.90 -7.52
C PRO A 7 3.34 -1.93 -7.53
N ASN A 8 3.90 -3.13 -7.32
CA ASN A 8 5.33 -3.39 -7.39
C ASN A 8 5.97 -2.75 -8.62
N GLY A 9 7.17 -2.18 -8.46
CA GLY A 9 7.95 -1.62 -9.56
C GLY A 9 8.40 -0.17 -9.36
N ILE A 10 8.03 0.47 -8.24
CA ILE A 10 8.58 1.78 -7.89
C ILE A 10 10.09 1.65 -7.67
N ILE A 11 10.85 2.21 -8.61
CA ILE A 11 12.31 2.24 -8.54
C ILE A 11 12.71 3.01 -7.28
N GLY A 12 13.63 2.44 -6.49
CA GLY A 12 14.21 3.10 -5.32
C GLY A 12 13.29 3.29 -4.12
N ALA A 13 12.17 2.56 -4.04
CA ALA A 13 11.38 2.43 -2.82
C ALA A 13 12.01 1.47 -1.78
N SER A 14 13.02 0.70 -2.18
CA SER A 14 13.78 -0.23 -1.33
C SER A 14 15.27 0.08 -1.41
N GLU A 15 15.97 -0.07 -0.29
CA GLU A 15 17.43 0.04 -0.21
C GLU A 15 18.14 -1.02 -1.07
N LYS A 16 17.46 -2.13 -1.38
CA LYS A 16 17.96 -3.17 -2.28
C LYS A 16 17.85 -2.81 -3.78
N SER A 17 17.23 -1.66 -4.10
CA SER A 17 17.13 -1.16 -5.47
C SER A 17 18.52 -0.81 -6.03
N PRO A 18 18.81 -1.04 -7.32
CA PRO A 18 20.05 -0.56 -7.96
C PRO A 18 20.16 0.97 -7.96
N ARG A 19 19.04 1.67 -7.78
CA ARG A 19 18.98 3.12 -7.56
C ARG A 19 18.13 3.40 -6.31
N PRO A 20 18.70 3.39 -5.10
CA PRO A 20 17.96 3.64 -3.87
C PRO A 20 17.56 5.12 -3.78
N PHE A 21 16.56 5.44 -2.95
CA PHE A 21 16.07 6.80 -2.68
C PHE A 21 15.45 7.55 -3.87
N MET A 22 15.12 6.85 -4.96
CA MET A 22 14.36 7.44 -6.07
C MET A 22 12.90 7.73 -5.68
N TRP A 23 12.35 6.96 -4.74
CA TRP A 23 11.03 7.18 -4.15
C TRP A 23 11.12 7.61 -2.69
N THR A 24 11.89 6.92 -1.85
CA THR A 24 11.92 7.20 -0.41
C THR A 24 12.86 8.38 -0.09
N PRO A 25 12.38 9.44 0.60
CA PRO A 25 13.23 10.53 1.07
C PRO A 25 14.41 10.05 1.91
N ARG A 26 15.55 10.75 1.82
CA ARG A 26 16.78 10.40 2.55
C ARG A 26 16.79 10.88 4.00
N THR A 27 16.06 11.94 4.28
CA THR A 27 16.05 12.62 5.57
C THR A 27 14.66 12.58 6.19
N VAL A 28 14.61 12.73 7.50
CA VAL A 28 13.36 12.86 8.27
C VAL A 28 13.14 14.33 8.65
N GLY A 29 11.91 14.66 9.07
CA GLY A 29 11.52 16.01 9.47
C GLY A 29 10.65 16.69 8.42
N ALA A 30 10.01 17.80 8.79
CA ALA A 30 9.06 18.51 7.91
C ALA A 30 9.71 19.04 6.62
N ASP A 31 11.01 19.35 6.68
CA ASP A 31 11.81 19.90 5.58
C ASP A 31 12.57 18.83 4.80
N PHE A 32 12.10 17.58 4.79
CA PHE A 32 12.73 16.52 4.01
C PHE A 32 12.83 16.89 2.52
N GLU A 33 13.88 16.44 1.85
CA GLU A 33 14.04 16.61 0.41
C GLU A 33 13.18 15.59 -0.33
N PHE A 34 12.32 16.05 -1.24
CA PHE A 34 11.52 15.15 -2.08
C PHE A 34 12.44 14.37 -3.04
N SER A 35 12.32 13.04 -3.00
CA SER A 35 12.98 12.18 -3.96
C SER A 35 12.50 12.41 -5.40
N PRO A 36 13.29 12.09 -6.43
CA PRO A 36 12.96 12.36 -7.82
C PRO A 36 11.55 11.92 -8.26
N THR A 37 11.10 10.73 -7.88
CA THR A 37 9.76 10.21 -8.24
C THR A 37 8.63 10.89 -7.46
N MET A 38 8.93 11.52 -6.32
CA MET A 38 7.96 12.29 -5.54
C MET A 38 7.95 13.79 -5.89
N LYS A 39 8.78 14.26 -6.82
CA LYS A 39 8.98 15.71 -7.05
C LYS A 39 7.68 16.45 -7.41
N ALA A 40 6.77 15.80 -8.13
CA ALA A 40 5.45 16.35 -8.46
C ALA A 40 4.56 16.64 -7.23
N LEU A 41 4.88 16.06 -6.07
CA LEU A 41 4.14 16.24 -4.82
C LEU A 41 4.63 17.44 -4.01
N GLU A 42 5.78 18.03 -4.36
CA GLU A 42 6.39 19.13 -3.62
C GLU A 42 5.48 20.36 -3.41
N PRO A 43 4.64 20.78 -4.38
CA PRO A 43 3.68 21.88 -4.18
C PRO A 43 2.65 21.62 -3.06
N PHE A 44 2.52 20.38 -2.60
CA PHE A 44 1.55 19.97 -1.57
C PHE A 44 2.22 19.60 -0.24
N ARG A 45 3.48 20.00 0.00
CA ARG A 45 4.26 19.63 1.20
C ARG A 45 3.46 19.76 2.51
N GLU A 46 2.74 20.86 2.68
CA GLU A 46 1.97 21.15 3.91
C GLU A 46 0.81 20.16 4.16
N HIS A 47 0.46 19.35 3.16
CA HIS A 47 -0.60 18.34 3.20
C HIS A 47 -0.06 16.90 3.12
N ILE A 48 1.26 16.71 3.18
CA ILE A 48 1.89 15.40 3.01
C ILE A 48 2.61 14.98 4.28
N ASN A 49 2.31 13.77 4.71
CA ASN A 49 3.13 13.05 5.69
C ASN A 49 3.73 11.82 5.00
N VAL A 50 5.03 11.60 5.20
CA VAL A 50 5.75 10.45 4.65
C VAL A 50 6.19 9.56 5.81
N PHE A 51 5.77 8.30 5.77
CA PHE A 51 6.15 7.29 6.76
C PHE A 51 6.95 6.17 6.09
N SER A 52 8.04 5.78 6.74
CA SER A 52 8.93 4.69 6.30
C SER A 52 8.91 3.55 7.32
N GLY A 53 9.41 2.38 6.93
CA GLY A 53 9.47 1.21 7.82
C GLY A 53 8.15 0.46 8.00
N LEU A 54 7.10 0.81 7.26
CA LEU A 54 5.77 0.19 7.32
C LEU A 54 5.65 -1.03 6.38
N ALA A 55 6.72 -1.83 6.24
CA ALA A 55 6.72 -2.97 5.35
C ALA A 55 5.69 -4.03 5.81
N GLN A 56 4.80 -4.46 4.91
CA GLN A 56 3.86 -5.53 5.22
C GLN A 56 4.56 -6.90 5.15
N VAL A 57 4.94 -7.43 6.31
CA VAL A 57 5.62 -8.73 6.42
C VAL A 57 4.72 -9.87 5.95
N ASN A 58 3.40 -9.76 6.13
CA ASN A 58 2.42 -10.74 5.67
C ASN A 58 2.24 -10.75 4.15
N GLY A 59 2.75 -9.75 3.42
CA GLY A 59 2.82 -9.74 1.95
C GLY A 59 3.93 -10.61 1.35
N ARG A 60 4.87 -11.09 2.19
CA ARG A 60 5.96 -11.97 1.75
C ARG A 60 5.44 -13.39 1.47
N ALA A 61 6.25 -14.20 0.79
CA ALA A 61 5.86 -15.57 0.45
C ALA A 61 5.58 -16.44 1.68
N LEU A 62 6.34 -16.30 2.78
CA LEU A 62 6.17 -17.12 3.98
C LEU A 62 6.06 -18.64 3.73
N GLY A 63 6.69 -19.14 2.65
CA GLY A 63 6.66 -20.54 2.23
C GLY A 63 5.56 -20.93 1.23
N ASP A 64 4.69 -20.02 0.82
CA ASP A 64 3.53 -20.31 -0.05
C ASP A 64 3.82 -20.23 -1.58
N GLY A 65 5.09 -20.08 -1.96
CA GLY A 65 5.55 -20.04 -3.35
C GLY A 65 5.38 -18.68 -4.07
N PRO A 66 5.39 -18.65 -5.42
CA PRO A 66 5.24 -17.42 -6.20
C PRO A 66 3.84 -16.80 -6.05
N GLY A 67 3.69 -15.52 -6.36
CA GLY A 67 2.39 -14.82 -6.24
C GLY A 67 2.48 -13.45 -5.56
N ASP A 68 3.62 -12.79 -5.66
CA ASP A 68 3.91 -11.54 -4.94
C ASP A 68 2.90 -10.43 -5.24
N HIS A 69 2.42 -10.32 -6.48
CA HIS A 69 1.41 -9.35 -6.85
C HIS A 69 0.10 -9.56 -6.10
N ALA A 70 -0.41 -10.80 -6.10
CA ALA A 70 -1.65 -11.15 -5.42
C ALA A 70 -1.53 -11.02 -3.88
N ARG A 71 -0.38 -11.36 -3.31
CA ARG A 71 -0.15 -11.16 -1.87
C ARG A 71 -0.02 -9.69 -1.49
N ALA A 72 0.67 -8.89 -2.29
CA ALA A 72 0.84 -7.47 -2.02
C ALA A 72 -0.51 -6.74 -2.01
N THR A 73 -1.38 -7.03 -2.99
CA THR A 73 -2.73 -6.46 -3.02
C THR A 73 -3.60 -7.00 -1.88
N ALA A 74 -3.59 -8.31 -1.62
CA ALA A 74 -4.37 -8.91 -0.54
C ALA A 74 -4.02 -8.31 0.83
N THR A 75 -2.74 -8.03 1.08
CA THR A 75 -2.26 -7.54 2.39
C THR A 75 -2.33 -6.04 2.57
N PHE A 76 -2.48 -5.25 1.49
CA PHE A 76 -2.44 -3.79 1.53
C PHE A 76 -3.44 -3.18 2.52
N LEU A 77 -4.72 -3.56 2.44
CA LEU A 77 -5.76 -3.06 3.35
C LEU A 77 -6.19 -4.03 4.43
N THR A 78 -5.77 -5.30 4.36
CA THR A 78 -6.14 -6.31 5.38
C THR A 78 -5.05 -6.51 6.42
N GLY A 79 -3.78 -6.32 6.05
CA GLY A 79 -2.63 -6.69 6.88
C GLY A 79 -2.52 -8.19 7.17
N VAL A 80 -3.31 -9.05 6.53
CA VAL A 80 -3.40 -10.49 6.79
C VAL A 80 -2.75 -11.29 5.67
N HIS A 81 -1.95 -12.30 6.00
CA HIS A 81 -1.37 -13.19 4.98
C HIS A 81 -2.49 -14.03 4.36
N PRO A 82 -2.69 -14.00 3.03
CA PRO A 82 -3.77 -14.74 2.40
C PRO A 82 -3.53 -16.24 2.49
N LEU A 83 -4.58 -17.01 2.80
CA LEU A 83 -4.54 -18.46 2.57
C LEU A 83 -4.76 -18.70 1.08
N LYS A 84 -3.68 -18.91 0.34
CA LYS A 84 -3.74 -19.28 -1.08
C LYS A 84 -4.22 -20.71 -1.24
N THR A 85 -5.05 -20.92 -2.24
CA THR A 85 -5.47 -22.24 -2.70
C THR A 85 -5.38 -22.26 -4.23
N GLY A 86 -5.57 -23.42 -4.84
CA GLY A 86 -5.68 -23.53 -6.30
C GLY A 86 -6.98 -22.95 -6.88
N GLY A 87 -7.82 -22.28 -6.08
CA GLY A 87 -9.11 -21.76 -6.52
C GLY A 87 -10.04 -21.34 -5.37
N ALA A 88 -11.14 -22.06 -5.21
CA ALA A 88 -12.35 -21.60 -4.53
C ALA A 88 -12.21 -21.32 -3.02
N ASP A 89 -11.26 -21.95 -2.32
CA ASP A 89 -11.14 -21.88 -0.87
C ASP A 89 -10.18 -20.78 -0.38
N PHE A 90 -10.04 -19.70 -1.15
CA PHE A 90 -9.24 -18.54 -0.77
C PHE A 90 -9.81 -17.87 0.49
N ARG A 91 -8.96 -17.61 1.49
CA ARG A 91 -9.38 -16.91 2.73
C ARG A 91 -8.49 -15.72 3.03
N LEU A 92 -9.12 -14.63 3.45
CA LEU A 92 -8.49 -13.37 3.80
C LEU A 92 -9.26 -12.66 4.94
N GLY A 93 -8.62 -11.72 5.61
CA GLY A 93 -9.25 -10.89 6.65
C GLY A 93 -10.13 -9.77 6.10
N ILE A 94 -10.88 -9.14 7.01
CA ILE A 94 -11.65 -7.92 6.71
C ILE A 94 -10.66 -6.77 6.49
N SER A 95 -10.86 -6.00 5.42
CA SER A 95 -10.00 -4.86 5.10
C SER A 95 -10.38 -3.59 5.86
N ALA A 96 -9.44 -2.64 5.97
CA ALA A 96 -9.64 -1.36 6.61
C ALA A 96 -10.78 -0.55 5.97
N ASP A 97 -10.91 -0.57 4.64
CA ASP A 97 -12.01 0.10 3.93
C ASP A 97 -13.36 -0.58 4.20
N GLN A 98 -13.41 -1.91 4.37
CA GLN A 98 -14.63 -2.60 4.76
C GLN A 98 -15.08 -2.23 6.19
N ILE A 99 -14.12 -2.04 7.11
CA ILE A 99 -14.42 -1.52 8.46
C ILE A 99 -14.98 -0.10 8.35
N ALA A 100 -14.33 0.78 7.58
CA ALA A 100 -14.80 2.14 7.38
C ALA A 100 -16.19 2.19 6.71
N ALA A 101 -16.45 1.32 5.73
CA ALA A 101 -17.72 1.24 5.00
C ALA A 101 -18.91 0.91 5.92
N ARG A 102 -18.71 0.07 6.95
CA ARG A 102 -19.77 -0.27 7.93
C ARG A 102 -20.27 0.94 8.71
N GLU A 103 -19.38 1.91 8.97
CA GLU A 103 -19.75 3.13 9.70
C GLU A 103 -20.14 4.27 8.77
N LEU A 104 -19.33 4.53 7.74
CA LEU A 104 -19.52 5.68 6.85
C LEU A 104 -20.64 5.48 5.83
N GLY A 105 -20.96 4.24 5.47
CA GLY A 105 -22.03 3.90 4.54
C GLY A 105 -23.43 4.34 5.01
N LYS A 106 -23.58 4.71 6.28
CA LYS A 106 -24.81 5.32 6.83
C LYS A 106 -25.04 6.74 6.31
N TYR A 107 -23.99 7.39 5.79
CA TYR A 107 -23.98 8.80 5.39
C TYR A 107 -23.64 9.01 3.91
N THR A 108 -23.37 7.94 3.15
CA THR A 108 -22.96 8.01 1.74
C THR A 108 -23.86 7.13 0.87
N GLN A 109 -24.05 7.50 -0.41
CA GLN A 109 -24.85 6.71 -1.35
C GLN A 109 -24.26 5.32 -1.62
N LEU A 110 -22.92 5.23 -1.62
CA LEU A 110 -22.17 3.98 -1.71
C LEU A 110 -21.34 3.80 -0.45
N SER A 111 -21.42 2.63 0.18
CA SER A 111 -20.65 2.32 1.40
C SER A 111 -19.17 2.11 1.11
N SER A 112 -18.82 1.61 -0.08
CA SER A 112 -17.45 1.52 -0.61
C SER A 112 -17.49 1.57 -2.14
N LEU A 113 -16.42 2.05 -2.77
CA LEU A 113 -16.21 2.07 -4.21
C LEU A 113 -14.75 1.70 -4.49
N GLU A 114 -14.54 0.57 -5.17
CA GLU A 114 -13.22 0.13 -5.62
C GLU A 114 -13.06 0.42 -7.12
N LEU A 115 -11.93 1.00 -7.50
CA LEU A 115 -11.58 1.33 -8.88
C LEU A 115 -10.20 0.78 -9.20
N GLY A 116 -10.06 0.13 -10.35
CA GLY A 116 -8.78 -0.35 -10.90
C GLY A 116 -8.54 0.22 -12.30
N LEU A 117 -7.28 0.49 -12.63
CA LEU A 117 -6.81 0.95 -13.94
C LEU A 117 -5.72 0.02 -14.48
#